data_AF-A0A849T1T8-F1
#
_entry.id   AF-A0A849T1T8-F1
#
_cell.length_a   1.000
_cell.length_b   1.000
_cell.length_c   1.000
_cell.angle_alpha   90.00
_cell.angle_beta   90.00
_cell.angle_gamma   90.00
#
_symmetry.space_group_name_H-M   'P 1'
#
loop_
_entity.id
_entity.type
_entity.pdbx_description
1 polymer ?
#
loop_
_entity_poly.entity_id
_entity_poly.type
_entity_poly.pdbx_seq_one_letter_code
_entity_poly.pdbx_strand_id
1 'polypeptide(L)' 'MKWILLKLIRFYQYFISPLLGPNCRFYPTCSQYSKECLLRFPIYKALWYSFRRISKCHPFCDGGHDPVPEK' A
#
# COMPACT_ATOMS: atom_id res chain seq x y z
N MET A 1 -1.40 -14.91 -11.62
CA MET A 1 -2.00 -14.81 -10.27
C MET A 1 -1.86 -13.44 -9.56
N LYS A 2 -1.25 -12.39 -10.15
CA LYS A 2 -1.17 -11.05 -9.50
C LYS A 2 -2.44 -10.20 -9.63
N TRP A 3 -3.23 -10.48 -10.66
CA TRP A 3 -4.39 -9.69 -11.09
C TRP A 3 -5.56 -9.74 -10.10
N ILE A 4 -5.72 -10.86 -9.38
CA ILE A 4 -6.76 -11.02 -8.36
C ILE A 4 -6.49 -10.06 -7.19
N LEU A 5 -5.26 -10.03 -6.66
CA LEU A 5 -4.87 -9.08 -5.61
C LEU A 5 -4.98 -7.63 -6.08
N LEU A 6 -4.56 -7.32 -7.31
CA LEU A 6 -4.69 -5.97 -7.86
C LEU A 6 -6.15 -5.52 -7.98
N LYS A 7 -7.08 -6.42 -8.37
CA LYS A 7 -8.51 -6.14 -8.40
C LYS A 7 -9.07 -5.91 -6.99
N LEU A 8 -8.69 -6.74 -6.01
CA LEU A 8 -9.07 -6.56 -4.61
C LEU A 8 -8.62 -5.21 -4.06
N ILE A 9 -7.36 -4.83 -4.29
CA ILE A 9 -6.82 -3.54 -3.83
C ILE A 9 -7.53 -2.37 -4.53
N ARG A 10 -7.81 -2.47 -5.84
CA ARG A 10 -8.59 -1.45 -6.55
C ARG A 10 -10.02 -1.33 -6.03
N PHE A 11 -10.67 -2.46 -5.76
CA PHE A 11 -12.01 -2.48 -5.18
C PHE A 11 -12.02 -1.82 -3.80
N TYR A 12 -11.06 -2.17 -2.95
CA TYR A 12 -10.83 -1.51 -1.66
C TYR A 12 -10.58 0.00 -1.81
N GLN A 13 -9.72 0.40 -2.77
CA GLN A 13 -9.44 1.81 -3.03
C GLN A 13 -10.70 2.58 -3.47
N TYR A 14 -11.60 1.97 -4.24
CA TYR A 14 -12.76 2.65 -4.79
C TYR A 14 -13.95 2.71 -3.82
N PHE A 15 -14.14 1.64 -3.03
CA PHE A 15 -15.29 1.53 -2.11
C PHE A 15 -14.96 1.97 -0.69
N ILE A 16 -13.75 1.67 -0.20
CA ILE A 16 -13.38 1.85 1.21
C ILE A 16 -12.51 3.10 1.41
N SER A 17 -11.57 3.39 0.50
CA SER A 17 -10.72 4.59 0.62
C SER A 17 -11.48 5.93 0.71
N PRO A 18 -12.57 6.19 -0.04
CA PRO A 18 -13.29 7.46 0.09
C PRO A 18 -14.02 7.60 1.42
N LEU A 19 -14.41 6.49 2.07
CA LEU A 19 -15.04 6.52 3.39
C LEU A 19 -14.03 6.72 4.53
N LEU A 20 -12.78 6.24 4.38
CA LEU A 20 -11.77 6.36 5.42
C LEU A 20 -10.98 7.67 5.38
N GLY A 21 -11.03 8.45 4.30
CA GLY A 21 -10.22 9.67 4.16
C GLY A 21 -8.70 9.41 4.13
N PRO A 22 -7.85 10.45 4.14
CA PRO A 22 -6.40 10.32 4.09
C PRO A 22 -5.81 9.91 5.44
N ASN A 23 -6.10 8.69 5.90
CA ASN A 23 -5.52 8.13 7.13
C ASN A 23 -4.06 7.68 6.97
N CYS A 24 -3.59 7.44 5.73
CA CYS A 24 -2.19 7.09 5.53
C CYS A 24 -1.30 8.33 5.74
N ARG A 25 -0.39 8.23 6.69
CA ARG A 25 0.59 9.27 7.04
C ARG A 25 1.81 9.30 6.13
N PHE A 26 1.98 8.26 5.31
CA PHE A 26 3.06 8.16 4.35
C PHE A 26 2.57 8.45 2.93
N TYR A 27 3.42 9.11 2.15
CA TYR A 27 3.24 9.30 0.72
C TYR A 27 4.29 8.48 -0.05
N PRO A 28 3.91 7.68 -1.06
CA PRO A 28 2.54 7.40 -1.51
C PRO A 28 1.74 6.59 -0.46
N THR A 29 0.41 6.63 -0.57
CA THR A 29 -0.49 5.96 0.40
C THR A 29 -0.23 4.47 0.47
N CYS A 30 -0.59 3.84 1.58
CA CYS A 30 -0.33 2.42 1.85
C CYS A 30 -0.93 1.49 0.76
N SER A 31 -2.09 1.85 0.19
CA SER A 31 -2.72 1.11 -0.90
C SER A 31 -2.01 1.31 -2.25
N GLN A 32 -1.54 2.53 -2.53
CA GLN A 32 -0.74 2.86 -3.71
C GLN A 32 0.62 2.16 -3.65
N TYR A 33 1.29 2.19 -2.49
CA TYR A 33 2.52 1.46 -2.21
C TYR A 33 2.34 -0.04 -2.45
N SER A 34 1.26 -0.63 -1.93
CA SER A 34 0.95 -2.05 -2.14
C SER A 34 0.74 -2.41 -3.61
N LYS A 35 0.07 -1.52 -4.36
CA LYS A 35 -0.14 -1.68 -5.81
C LYS A 35 1.18 -1.62 -6.57
N GLU A 36 2.05 -0.65 -6.28
CA GLU A 36 3.39 -0.57 -6.89
C GLU A 36 4.24 -1.78 -6.53
N CYS A 37 4.24 -2.21 -5.27
CA CYS A 37 4.95 -3.41 -4.84
C CYS A 37 4.51 -4.65 -5.62
N LEU A 38 3.21 -4.83 -5.87
CA LEU A 38 2.70 -5.97 -6.65
C LEU A 38 3.12 -5.90 -8.13
N LEU A 39 3.25 -4.69 -8.68
CA LEU A 39 3.71 -4.47 -10.05
C LEU A 39 5.22 -4.77 -10.19
N ARG A 40 6.04 -4.29 -9.24
CA ARG A 40 7.51 -4.40 -9.30
C ARG A 40 8.06 -5.71 -8.75
N PHE A 41 7.50 -6.24 -7.67
CA PHE A 41 8.02 -7.42 -6.97
C PHE A 41 7.13 -8.66 -7.17
N PRO A 42 7.67 -9.88 -6.91
CA PRO A 42 6.83 -11.08 -6.79
C PRO A 42 5.92 -10.98 -5.55
N ILE A 43 4.81 -11.73 -5.56
CA ILE A 43 3.71 -11.58 -4.59
C ILE A 43 4.18 -11.67 -3.14
N TYR A 44 5.09 -12.59 -2.82
CA TYR A 44 5.61 -12.77 -1.46
C TYR A 44 6.38 -11.54 -0.96
N LYS A 45 7.27 -10.96 -1.79
CA LYS A 45 7.99 -9.71 -1.46
C LYS A 45 7.02 -8.55 -1.38
N ALA A 46 6.09 -8.46 -2.33
CA ALA A 46 5.10 -7.39 -2.36
C ALA A 46 4.24 -7.37 -1.10
N LEU A 47 3.76 -8.54 -0.65
CA LEU A 47 3.03 -8.69 0.61
C LEU A 47 3.89 -8.30 1.81
N TRP A 48 5.15 -8.74 1.86
CA TRP A 48 6.08 -8.38 2.93
C TRP A 48 6.29 -6.87 3.05
N TYR A 49 6.59 -6.19 1.94
CA TYR A 49 6.76 -4.73 1.92
C TYR A 49 5.47 -3.99 2.30
N SER A 50 4.33 -4.42 1.75
CA SER A 50 3.02 -3.83 2.03
C SER A 50 2.64 -3.98 3.51
N PHE A 51 2.81 -5.17 4.06
CA PHE A 51 2.49 -5.45 5.47
C PHE A 51 3.39 -4.65 6.41
N ARG A 52 4.70 -4.60 6.11
CA ARG A 52 5.66 -3.78 6.86
C ARG A 52 5.35 -2.28 6.76
N ARG A 53 4.76 -1.82 5.65
CA ARG A 53 4.28 -0.44 5.51
C ARG A 53 3.08 -0.17 6.42
N ILE A 54 2.10 -1.06 6.39
CA ILE A 54 0.85 -0.94 7.15
C ILE A 54 1.15 -0.95 8.65
N SER A 55 2.05 -1.84 9.10
CA SER A 55 2.45 -1.89 10.52
C SER A 55 3.16 -0.62 11.00
N LYS A 56 3.90 0.08 10.11
CA LYS A 56 4.49 1.39 10.39
C LYS A 56 3.47 2.53 10.36
N CYS A 57 2.34 2.37 9.69
CA CYS A 57 1.33 3.40 9.55
C CYS A 57 0.42 3.46 10.78
N HIS A 58 0.97 3.91 11.91
CA HIS A 58 0.24 4.11 13.16
C HIS A 58 0.10 5.61 13.49
N PRO A 59 -0.88 6.01 14.32
CA PRO A 59 -1.16 7.41 14.64
C PRO A 59 -0.06 8.15 15.45
N PHE A 60 1.06 7.48 15.74
CA PHE A 60 2.22 8.05 16.42
C PHE A 60 3.48 8.03 15.55
N CYS A 61 3.37 7.69 14.26
CA CYS A 61 4.50 7.80 13.35
C CYS A 61 4.55 9.22 12.78
N ASP A 62 5.78 9.72 12.55
CA ASP A 62 6.04 11.04 11.94
C ASP A 62 5.51 11.15 10.49
N GLY A 63 5.18 10.03 9.86
CA GLY A 63 4.79 10.01 8.46
C GLY A 63 5.95 10.40 7.56
N GLY A 64 5.66 10.73 6.29
CA GLY A 64 6.66 11.23 5.36
C GLY A 64 6.66 10.57 3.99
N HIS A 65 7.66 10.92 3.17
CA HIS A 65 7.79 10.42 1.81
C HIS A 65 8.64 9.14 1.78
N ASP A 66 8.03 8.01 1.41
CA ASP A 66 8.71 6.72 1.38
C ASP A 66 8.20 5.86 0.21
N PRO A 67 8.75 6.10 -0.99
CA PRO A 67 8.32 5.45 -2.22
C PRO A 67 8.82 4.00 -2.27
N VAL A 68 8.17 3.20 -3.13
CA VAL A 68 8.62 1.83 -3.35
C VAL A 68 10.01 1.85 -4.01
N PRO A 69 11.01 1.13 -3.46
CA PRO A 69 12.33 1.06 -4.07
C PRO A 69 12.25 0.51 -5.50
N GLU A 70 13.13 1.01 -6.38
CA GLU A 70 13.09 0.69 -7.81
C GLU A 70 13.68 -0.68 -8.15
N LYS A 71 14.48 -1.31 -7.28
CA LYS A 71 15.14 -2.60 -7.51
C LYS A 71 15.24 -3.44 -6.24
#